data_AF-A0A0D3IU29-F1
#
_entry.id   AF-A0A0D3IU29-F1
#
_cell.length_a   1.000
_cell.length_b   1.000
_cell.length_c   1.000
_cell.angle_alpha   90.00
_cell.angle_beta   90.00
_cell.angle_gamma   90.00
#
_symmetry.space_group_name_H-M   'P 1'
#
loop_
_entity.id
_entity.type
_entity.pdbx_description
1 polymer ?
#
loop_
_entity_poly.entity_id
_entity_poly.type
_entity_poly.pdbx_seq_one_letter_code
_entity_poly.pdbx_strand_id
1 'polypeptide(L)'
;MDLPPKPGARPPSQRYVKARRDQEKAVNLISEAAANGASSSRARGDAARDPGPCASLKACFGNRCCLKTSPSPPPQPSPAPAPSLAPPSPAPEPPEPAPAPQPAPAKPPKKLPKPSTLISGKWKANKKWYERELSGAVVRKSAHDLTPAEEDRIVKAWLRMMESEDGVPGSSQYFRLALIHGGSEWEWTYLSKMVDPKPSFCVHGDECFPNWHRVYMLDFEQTLRCADIDLGGDGNIGLPYWDWSIKPEGKTMLPMLAQKLMAQTIGSQGQGLFPDAFLPLDRQGGQLLPREADGTPFYKTTPWSDTLDAELRQALHSDYRVGHKQDDVLDLDDHRRAALALDAAPHGSVHVALGSLGHRKPGTEMVGSVPTAAFHPTFWLHHCNVDRVYESFLVEHGHDAMKSQFEANATRHQQIAAGFPRGEWNEYEPFWSVEGHRRVMHKRYSGSDTFDSSKLGYVYSAICKPGEGRGGPRPRDLPMLATFVDVPKVNVDGSKALYVYVSDAGDGDDGGGLLGITSLFVLPTEGTVRCDNCVLNSPTCSAEVDVTEALKEAGIPRARAVLHALAFDIATQTAMTLEQAGVPPPELSSPTPVFSFQGGPGSELACESVGVLDYWGLAFLFN
;
A
#
# COMPACT_ATOMS: atom_id res chain seq x y z
N MET A 1 -22.48 27.96 36.94
CA MET A 1 -21.36 28.70 37.54
C MET A 1 -20.21 28.58 36.56
N ASP A 2 -20.15 29.52 35.63
CA ASP A 2 -19.13 29.55 34.58
C ASP A 2 -17.83 30.14 35.15
N LEU A 3 -16.74 29.42 35.00
CA LEU A 3 -15.40 29.93 35.28
C LEU A 3 -14.97 30.85 34.13
N PRO A 4 -14.33 32.01 34.40
CA PRO A 4 -13.88 32.91 33.35
C PRO A 4 -12.65 32.34 32.64
N PRO A 5 -12.45 32.66 31.34
CA PRO A 5 -11.31 32.18 30.57
C PRO A 5 -10.00 32.81 31.07
N LYS A 6 -8.92 32.03 31.07
CA LYS A 6 -7.56 32.50 31.38
C LYS A 6 -7.14 33.61 30.39
N PRO A 7 -6.60 34.74 30.86
CA PRO A 7 -6.11 35.79 29.97
C PRO A 7 -4.74 35.37 29.40
N GLY A 8 -4.65 35.21 28.07
CA GLY A 8 -3.37 34.96 27.40
C GLY A 8 -3.42 34.19 26.08
N ALA A 9 -4.53 33.52 25.73
CA ALA A 9 -4.67 32.90 24.42
C ALA A 9 -5.04 33.96 23.37
N ARG A 10 -4.16 34.19 22.38
CA ARG A 10 -4.56 34.96 21.19
C ARG A 10 -5.71 34.20 20.50
N PRO A 11 -6.79 34.87 20.08
CA PRO A 11 -7.82 34.22 19.28
C PRO A 11 -7.19 33.64 18.00
N PRO A 12 -7.63 32.47 17.53
CA PRO A 12 -7.15 31.92 16.28
C PRO A 12 -7.32 32.96 15.17
N SER A 13 -6.30 33.10 14.32
CA SER A 13 -6.33 34.10 13.26
C SER A 13 -7.55 33.84 12.35
N GLN A 14 -8.14 34.90 11.79
CA GLN A 14 -9.25 34.75 10.84
C GLN A 14 -8.88 33.85 9.65
N ARG A 15 -7.57 33.71 9.35
CA ARG A 15 -7.01 32.77 8.37
C ARG A 15 -7.15 31.30 8.79
N TYR A 16 -6.89 30.96 10.05
CA TYR A 16 -7.12 29.60 10.60
C TYR A 16 -8.61 29.22 10.57
N VAL A 17 -9.50 30.18 10.87
CA VAL A 17 -10.95 29.96 10.83
C VAL A 17 -11.47 29.75 9.40
N LYS A 18 -10.87 30.41 8.39
CA LYS A 18 -11.22 30.23 6.96
C LYS A 18 -10.67 28.91 6.40
N ALA A 19 -9.39 28.59 6.66
CA ALA A 19 -8.79 27.31 6.24
C ALA A 19 -9.58 26.13 6.82
N ARG A 20 -9.97 26.19 8.10
CA ARG A 20 -10.87 25.22 8.73
C ARG A 20 -12.24 25.13 8.03
N ARG A 21 -12.82 26.26 7.60
CA ARG A 21 -14.08 26.30 6.85
C ARG A 21 -13.99 25.72 5.45
N ASP A 22 -12.89 25.97 4.74
CA ASP A 22 -12.66 25.44 3.40
C ASP A 22 -12.29 23.95 3.47
N GLN A 23 -11.60 23.54 4.54
CA GLN A 23 -11.39 22.15 4.94
C GLN A 23 -12.72 21.44 5.25
N GLU A 24 -13.60 22.06 6.05
CA GLU A 24 -14.96 21.55 6.34
C GLU A 24 -15.82 21.46 5.06
N LYS A 25 -15.68 22.39 4.09
CA LYS A 25 -16.35 22.30 2.78
C LYS A 25 -15.80 21.17 1.91
N ALA A 26 -14.48 20.98 1.86
CA ALA A 26 -13.86 19.87 1.12
C ALA A 26 -14.25 18.52 1.73
N VAL A 27 -14.30 18.44 3.06
CA VAL A 27 -14.83 17.28 3.80
C VAL A 27 -16.28 17.01 3.42
N ASN A 28 -17.12 18.04 3.38
CA ASN A 28 -18.53 17.90 2.98
C ASN A 28 -18.66 17.49 1.51
N LEU A 29 -17.86 18.03 0.58
CA LEU A 29 -17.91 17.67 -0.84
C LEU A 29 -17.42 16.24 -1.12
N ILE A 30 -16.38 15.78 -0.43
CA ILE A 30 -15.89 14.39 -0.55
C ILE A 30 -16.88 13.43 0.09
N SER A 31 -17.45 13.79 1.25
CA SER A 31 -18.50 13.00 1.91
C SER A 31 -19.80 12.97 1.09
N GLU A 32 -20.17 14.08 0.43
CA GLU A 32 -21.32 14.15 -0.49
C GLU A 32 -21.05 13.37 -1.79
N ALA A 33 -19.83 13.35 -2.30
CA ALA A 33 -19.44 12.54 -3.46
C ALA A 33 -19.35 11.03 -3.12
N ALA A 34 -18.98 10.69 -1.88
CA ALA A 34 -19.05 9.33 -1.35
C ALA A 34 -20.50 8.88 -1.09
N ALA A 35 -21.38 9.79 -0.65
CA ALA A 35 -22.79 9.51 -0.41
C ALA A 35 -23.64 9.45 -1.70
N ASN A 36 -23.26 10.17 -2.76
CA ASN A 36 -24.03 10.27 -4.01
C ASN A 36 -23.29 9.57 -5.16
N GLY A 37 -23.53 8.26 -5.33
CA GLY A 37 -23.04 7.51 -6.49
C GLY A 37 -23.46 8.13 -7.84
N ALA A 38 -22.47 8.68 -8.56
CA ALA A 38 -22.47 9.10 -9.98
C ALA A 38 -23.38 10.27 -10.44
N SER A 39 -22.77 11.32 -11.02
CA SER A 39 -22.97 11.66 -12.45
C SER A 39 -22.25 12.96 -12.85
N SER A 40 -21.30 12.88 -13.80
CA SER A 40 -21.24 13.82 -14.93
C SER A 40 -20.27 13.33 -16.01
N SER A 41 -20.79 12.49 -16.90
CA SER A 41 -20.27 12.43 -18.27
C SER A 41 -21.45 12.72 -19.21
N ARG A 42 -21.40 13.85 -19.91
CA ARG A 42 -22.17 14.05 -21.15
C ARG A 42 -21.31 14.74 -22.18
N ALA A 43 -20.66 13.90 -22.98
CA ALA A 43 -20.20 14.25 -24.32
C ALA A 43 -21.41 14.34 -25.28
N ARG A 44 -21.24 15.14 -26.33
CA ARG A 44 -22.19 15.44 -27.41
C ARG A 44 -22.37 14.25 -28.37
N GLY A 45 -23.55 14.15 -29.00
CA GLY A 45 -23.79 13.31 -30.20
C GLY A 45 -25.27 13.21 -30.57
N ASP A 46 -25.58 13.49 -31.85
CA ASP A 46 -26.90 13.83 -32.43
C ASP A 46 -27.88 12.69 -32.79
N ALA A 47 -29.16 13.09 -32.83
CA ALA A 47 -30.29 12.71 -33.73
C ALA A 47 -30.94 11.30 -33.74
N ALA A 48 -32.24 11.21 -33.37
CA ALA A 48 -33.39 11.28 -34.32
C ALA A 48 -34.75 10.73 -33.76
N ARG A 49 -35.81 11.56 -33.94
CA ARG A 49 -37.26 11.29 -34.22
C ARG A 49 -38.23 10.65 -33.17
N ASP A 50 -39.03 11.53 -32.54
CA ASP A 50 -40.53 11.68 -32.52
C ASP A 50 -41.50 10.53 -32.09
N PRO A 51 -42.77 10.80 -31.69
CA PRO A 51 -43.33 11.88 -30.85
C PRO A 51 -44.40 11.44 -29.81
N GLY A 52 -44.71 12.33 -28.84
CA GLY A 52 -46.06 12.52 -28.30
C GLY A 52 -46.37 12.00 -26.87
N PRO A 53 -47.49 12.45 -26.26
CA PRO A 53 -47.49 13.66 -25.42
C PRO A 53 -48.14 13.44 -24.04
N CYS A 54 -48.03 14.44 -23.13
CA CYS A 54 -49.16 15.15 -22.50
C CYS A 54 -48.85 15.68 -21.09
N ALA A 55 -49.21 16.96 -20.88
CA ALA A 55 -49.70 17.59 -19.64
C ALA A 55 -48.79 17.62 -18.39
N SER A 56 -48.66 18.69 -17.61
CA SER A 56 -49.31 20.00 -17.58
C SER A 56 -48.73 20.84 -16.42
N LEU A 57 -48.76 22.17 -16.60
CA LEU A 57 -48.86 23.26 -15.60
C LEU A 57 -47.58 23.62 -14.79
N LYS A 58 -46.97 24.81 -15.02
CA LYS A 58 -47.37 26.19 -14.59
C LYS A 58 -47.35 26.34 -13.05
N ALA A 59 -46.80 27.37 -12.41
CA ALA A 59 -46.20 28.65 -12.82
C ALA A 59 -45.63 29.37 -11.58
N CYS A 60 -45.03 30.55 -11.82
CA CYS A 60 -44.90 31.72 -10.91
C CYS A 60 -43.73 31.68 -9.90
N PHE A 61 -42.87 32.68 -9.67
CA PHE A 61 -42.69 34.11 -10.03
C PHE A 61 -41.16 34.32 -10.21
N GLY A 62 -40.57 35.18 -11.03
CA GLY A 62 -40.98 36.52 -11.43
C GLY A 62 -40.25 37.58 -10.61
N ASN A 63 -39.01 37.94 -10.98
CA ASN A 63 -38.49 39.30 -10.78
C ASN A 63 -37.41 39.64 -11.81
N ARG A 64 -37.74 40.62 -12.66
CA ARG A 64 -36.84 41.28 -13.61
C ARG A 64 -36.08 42.38 -12.89
N CYS A 65 -34.80 42.55 -13.22
CA CYS A 65 -34.20 43.87 -13.24
C CYS A 65 -33.28 44.00 -14.45
N CYS A 66 -33.29 45.18 -15.04
CA CYS A 66 -33.05 45.43 -16.44
C CYS A 66 -31.58 45.46 -16.87
N LEU A 67 -31.39 44.99 -18.10
CA LEU A 67 -30.34 45.28 -19.07
C LEU A 67 -29.67 46.67 -18.91
N LYS A 68 -28.34 46.65 -18.85
CA LYS A 68 -27.49 47.62 -19.54
C LYS A 68 -26.46 46.86 -20.37
N THR A 69 -26.68 46.89 -21.68
CA THR A 69 -25.76 46.45 -22.72
C THR A 69 -24.62 47.45 -22.87
N SER A 70 -23.39 46.97 -23.00
CA SER A 70 -22.26 47.71 -23.58
C SER A 70 -21.50 46.80 -24.53
N PRO A 71 -20.95 47.36 -25.63
CA PRO A 71 -20.76 46.64 -26.88
C PRO A 71 -19.47 45.81 -26.91
N SER A 72 -19.52 44.69 -27.63
CA SER A 72 -18.36 43.88 -27.98
C SER A 72 -17.36 44.67 -28.84
N PRO A 73 -16.05 44.52 -28.62
CA PRO A 73 -15.04 45.13 -29.49
C PRO A 73 -15.02 44.44 -30.88
N PRO A 74 -14.64 45.15 -31.95
CA PRO A 74 -14.59 44.61 -33.30
C PRO A 74 -13.48 43.55 -33.44
N PRO A 75 -13.62 42.58 -34.37
CA PRO A 75 -12.62 41.54 -34.59
C PRO A 75 -11.33 42.16 -35.14
N GLN A 76 -10.19 41.75 -34.58
CA GLN A 76 -8.87 42.13 -35.10
C GLN A 76 -8.61 41.49 -36.48
N PRO A 77 -7.90 42.20 -37.39
CA PRO A 77 -7.53 41.65 -38.69
C PRO A 77 -6.43 40.58 -38.55
N SER A 78 -6.56 39.49 -39.29
CA SER A 78 -5.56 38.43 -39.39
C SER A 78 -4.22 38.99 -39.94
N PRO A 79 -3.05 38.59 -39.40
CA PRO A 79 -1.78 39.04 -39.94
C PRO A 79 -1.49 38.37 -41.30
N ALA A 80 -0.95 39.17 -42.23
CA ALA A 80 -0.48 38.74 -43.54
C ALA A 80 0.73 37.79 -43.44
N PRO A 81 0.95 36.89 -44.42
CA PRO A 81 2.02 35.90 -44.36
C PRO A 81 3.40 36.57 -44.56
N ALA A 82 4.36 36.22 -43.71
CA ALA A 82 5.75 36.63 -43.82
C ALA A 82 6.47 35.92 -44.99
N PRO A 83 7.49 36.54 -45.61
CA PRO A 83 8.22 35.96 -46.73
C PRO A 83 9.08 34.76 -46.31
N SER A 84 9.06 33.72 -47.14
CA SER A 84 9.87 32.51 -46.98
C SER A 84 11.37 32.83 -47.04
N LEU A 85 12.08 32.59 -45.94
CA LEU A 85 13.53 32.48 -45.90
C LEU A 85 13.91 31.00 -45.97
N ALA A 86 14.78 30.66 -46.92
CA ALA A 86 15.33 29.32 -47.08
C ALA A 86 16.12 28.90 -45.83
N PRO A 87 16.03 27.63 -45.40
CA PRO A 87 16.81 27.14 -44.26
C PRO A 87 18.32 27.11 -44.59
N PRO A 88 19.20 27.42 -43.63
CA PRO A 88 20.64 27.25 -43.82
C PRO A 88 21.00 25.76 -43.94
N SER A 89 21.98 25.45 -44.79
CA SER A 89 22.50 24.10 -44.97
C SER A 89 23.00 23.50 -43.64
N PRO A 90 22.77 22.20 -43.39
CA PRO A 90 23.25 21.55 -42.18
C PRO A 90 24.78 21.51 -42.14
N ALA A 91 25.34 21.77 -40.96
CA ALA A 91 26.74 21.55 -40.68
C ALA A 91 27.10 20.05 -40.81
N PRO A 92 28.32 19.69 -41.20
CA PRO A 92 28.73 18.29 -41.32
C PRO A 92 28.68 17.60 -39.95
N GLU A 93 28.11 16.40 -39.92
CA GLU A 93 28.01 15.56 -38.73
C GLU A 93 29.41 15.26 -38.13
N PRO A 94 29.55 15.27 -36.80
CA PRO A 94 30.75 14.72 -36.16
C PRO A 94 30.82 13.21 -36.44
N PRO A 95 32.03 12.63 -36.59
CA PRO A 95 32.20 11.22 -36.90
C PRO A 95 31.57 10.35 -35.79
N GLU A 96 30.82 9.33 -36.20
CA GLU A 96 30.21 8.34 -35.30
C GLU A 96 31.24 7.81 -34.28
N PRO A 97 30.92 7.81 -32.98
CA PRO A 97 31.72 7.06 -32.02
C PRO A 97 31.65 5.58 -32.38
N ALA A 98 32.82 4.93 -32.44
CA ALA A 98 32.94 3.51 -32.72
C ALA A 98 31.97 2.71 -31.83
N PRO A 99 31.26 1.70 -32.39
CA PRO A 99 30.29 0.94 -31.64
C PRO A 99 30.97 0.30 -30.42
N ALA A 100 30.44 0.61 -29.24
CA ALA A 100 30.81 -0.10 -28.02
C ALA A 100 30.61 -1.61 -28.26
N PRO A 101 31.52 -2.48 -27.78
CA PRO A 101 31.36 -3.91 -27.93
C PRO A 101 30.03 -4.31 -27.30
N GLN A 102 29.12 -4.86 -28.11
CA GLN A 102 27.85 -5.36 -27.61
C GLN A 102 28.14 -6.38 -26.51
N PRO A 103 27.55 -6.24 -25.31
CA PRO A 103 27.63 -7.31 -24.32
C PRO A 103 27.02 -8.55 -24.97
N ALA A 104 27.79 -9.64 -24.99
CA ALA A 104 27.34 -10.91 -25.53
C ALA A 104 25.96 -11.25 -24.94
N PRO A 105 24.99 -11.72 -25.76
CA PRO A 105 23.68 -12.08 -25.26
C PRO A 105 23.85 -13.03 -24.07
N ALA A 106 23.30 -12.64 -22.93
CA ALA A 106 23.32 -13.44 -21.73
C ALA A 106 22.81 -14.84 -22.10
N LYS A 107 23.66 -15.86 -21.89
CA LYS A 107 23.26 -17.24 -22.12
C LYS A 107 22.00 -17.49 -21.26
N PRO A 108 20.92 -18.04 -21.84
CA PRO A 108 19.73 -18.37 -21.07
C PRO A 108 20.14 -19.23 -19.87
N PRO A 109 19.50 -19.06 -18.69
CA PRO A 109 19.84 -19.83 -17.51
C PRO A 109 19.89 -21.31 -17.87
N LYS A 110 21.02 -21.95 -17.56
CA LYS A 110 21.20 -23.39 -17.73
C LYS A 110 20.03 -24.06 -17.04
N LYS A 111 19.13 -24.67 -17.84
CA LYS A 111 17.97 -25.50 -17.46
C LYS A 111 17.55 -25.31 -16.00
N LEU A 112 16.45 -24.58 -15.79
CA LEU A 112 15.62 -24.71 -14.59
C LEU A 112 15.58 -26.19 -14.18
N PRO A 113 15.81 -26.53 -12.90
CA PRO A 113 15.68 -27.90 -12.45
C PRO A 113 14.32 -28.41 -12.92
N LYS A 114 14.29 -29.57 -13.58
CA LYS A 114 13.02 -30.19 -13.96
C LYS A 114 12.16 -30.29 -12.70
N PRO A 115 10.85 -29.99 -12.76
CA PRO A 115 9.94 -30.24 -11.64
C PRO A 115 10.16 -31.68 -11.19
N SER A 116 10.57 -31.89 -9.95
CA SER A 116 10.74 -33.23 -9.43
C SER A 116 9.34 -33.84 -9.27
N THR A 117 8.96 -34.73 -10.17
CA THR A 117 7.88 -35.70 -9.91
C THR A 117 8.37 -36.68 -8.85
N LEU A 118 8.43 -36.24 -7.60
CA LEU A 118 8.69 -37.09 -6.44
C LEU A 118 7.62 -36.79 -5.39
N ILE A 119 6.40 -37.23 -5.69
CA ILE A 119 5.50 -37.77 -4.66
C ILE A 119 5.67 -39.29 -4.72
N SER A 120 6.81 -39.82 -4.24
CA SER A 120 7.03 -41.27 -4.15
C SER A 120 6.95 -41.80 -2.72
N GLY A 121 6.21 -41.11 -1.85
CA GLY A 121 5.81 -41.60 -0.54
C GLY A 121 4.32 -41.96 -0.54
N LYS A 122 3.94 -43.15 -0.09
CA LYS A 122 2.53 -43.50 0.16
C LYS A 122 1.96 -42.48 1.17
N TRP A 123 1.08 -41.60 0.72
CA TRP A 123 0.28 -40.75 1.62
C TRP A 123 -0.49 -41.63 2.59
N LYS A 124 -0.37 -41.38 3.90
CA LYS A 124 -1.14 -42.12 4.91
C LYS A 124 -2.54 -41.52 4.95
N ALA A 125 -3.57 -42.36 4.80
CA ALA A 125 -4.98 -41.94 4.74
C ALA A 125 -5.47 -41.12 5.96
N ASN A 126 -4.73 -41.10 7.07
CA ASN A 126 -5.11 -40.41 8.31
C ASN A 126 -4.47 -39.02 8.48
N LYS A 127 -3.68 -38.53 7.52
CA LYS A 127 -3.13 -37.17 7.56
C LYS A 127 -4.07 -36.18 6.87
N LYS A 128 -4.14 -34.95 7.39
CA LYS A 128 -4.94 -33.88 6.77
C LYS A 128 -4.23 -33.34 5.53
N TRP A 129 -4.99 -32.89 4.52
CA TRP A 129 -4.43 -32.54 3.20
C TRP A 129 -3.40 -31.40 3.24
N TYR A 130 -3.48 -30.50 4.21
CA TYR A 130 -2.55 -29.38 4.41
C TYR A 130 -1.28 -29.78 5.19
N GLU A 131 -1.17 -31.02 5.65
CA GLU A 131 0.03 -31.58 6.31
C GLU A 131 0.94 -32.35 5.34
N ARG A 132 0.70 -32.18 4.03
CA ARG A 132 1.48 -32.84 2.98
C ARG A 132 2.92 -32.32 2.99
N GLU A 133 3.84 -33.25 2.72
CA GLU A 133 5.24 -32.91 2.48
C GLU A 133 5.36 -32.38 1.05
N LEU A 134 5.95 -31.20 0.89
CA LEU A 134 6.07 -30.51 -0.39
C LEU A 134 7.50 -30.59 -0.88
N SER A 135 7.69 -31.09 -2.09
CA SER A 135 9.02 -31.17 -2.73
C SER A 135 9.21 -30.13 -3.83
N GLY A 136 10.46 -29.72 -4.02
CA GLY A 136 10.85 -28.83 -5.12
C GLY A 136 10.56 -27.35 -4.86
N ALA A 137 11.47 -26.52 -5.39
CA ALA A 137 11.31 -25.08 -5.40
C ALA A 137 10.28 -24.65 -6.46
N VAL A 138 9.49 -23.64 -6.15
CA VAL A 138 8.49 -23.07 -7.09
C VAL A 138 8.91 -21.70 -7.60
N VAL A 139 8.33 -21.28 -8.72
CA VAL A 139 8.54 -19.94 -9.27
C VAL A 139 7.30 -19.09 -9.00
N ARG A 140 7.48 -17.99 -8.29
CA ARG A 140 6.49 -16.93 -8.12
C ARG A 140 6.49 -16.06 -9.37
N LYS A 141 5.37 -16.06 -10.09
CA LYS A 141 5.19 -15.31 -11.34
C LYS A 141 4.36 -14.05 -11.11
N SER A 142 4.49 -13.08 -12.01
CA SER A 142 3.55 -11.96 -12.06
C SER A 142 2.14 -12.50 -12.28
N ALA A 143 1.19 -12.06 -11.46
CA ALA A 143 -0.22 -12.42 -11.58
C ALA A 143 -0.81 -11.97 -12.92
N HIS A 144 -0.25 -10.92 -13.54
CA HIS A 144 -0.64 -10.51 -14.88
C HIS A 144 -0.16 -11.45 -15.97
N ASP A 145 0.91 -12.21 -15.75
CA ASP A 145 1.52 -13.09 -16.76
C ASP A 145 1.04 -14.54 -16.67
N LEU A 146 0.10 -14.82 -15.77
CA LEU A 146 -0.55 -16.12 -15.71
C LEU A 146 -1.42 -16.33 -16.95
N THR A 147 -1.37 -17.54 -17.48
CA THR A 147 -2.35 -18.00 -18.47
C THR A 147 -3.71 -18.21 -17.81
N PRO A 148 -4.83 -18.15 -18.55
CA PRO A 148 -6.16 -18.43 -17.99
C PRO A 148 -6.25 -19.78 -17.25
N ALA A 149 -5.53 -20.80 -17.72
CA ALA A 149 -5.48 -22.11 -17.06
C ALA A 149 -4.71 -22.09 -15.74
N GLU A 150 -3.61 -21.33 -15.65
CA GLU A 150 -2.88 -21.13 -14.39
C GLU A 150 -3.73 -20.34 -13.39
N GLU A 151 -4.42 -19.29 -13.85
CA GLU A 151 -5.37 -18.53 -13.02
C GLU A 151 -6.46 -19.44 -12.45
N ASP A 152 -7.15 -20.20 -13.30
CA ASP A 152 -8.25 -21.07 -12.86
C ASP A 152 -7.78 -22.17 -11.90
N ARG A 153 -6.56 -22.69 -12.11
CA ARG A 153 -5.93 -23.66 -11.21
C ARG A 153 -5.66 -23.07 -9.84
N ILE A 154 -5.07 -21.86 -9.80
CA ILE A 154 -4.78 -21.16 -8.55
C ILE A 154 -6.08 -20.78 -7.83
N VAL A 155 -7.09 -20.28 -8.55
CA VAL A 155 -8.41 -19.97 -7.99
C VAL A 155 -9.02 -21.21 -7.33
N LYS A 156 -9.00 -22.37 -8.00
CA LYS A 156 -9.52 -23.63 -7.43
C LYS A 156 -8.77 -24.03 -6.15
N ALA A 157 -7.44 -24.01 -6.17
CA ALA A 157 -6.62 -24.32 -4.99
C ALA A 157 -6.90 -23.34 -3.83
N TRP A 158 -7.08 -22.06 -4.14
CA TRP A 158 -7.42 -21.04 -3.15
C TRP A 158 -8.80 -21.26 -2.54
N LEU A 159 -9.80 -21.55 -3.36
CA LEU A 159 -11.16 -21.89 -2.90
C LEU A 159 -11.15 -23.14 -2.02
N ARG A 160 -10.32 -24.13 -2.34
CA ARG A 160 -10.12 -25.32 -1.52
C ARG A 160 -9.56 -24.99 -0.12
N MET A 161 -8.73 -23.95 0.01
CA MET A 161 -8.25 -23.46 1.32
C MET A 161 -9.35 -22.78 2.13
N MET A 162 -10.37 -22.21 1.48
CA MET A 162 -11.50 -21.53 2.12
C MET A 162 -12.58 -22.50 2.60
N GLU A 163 -12.55 -23.76 2.17
CA GLU A 163 -13.47 -24.79 2.65
C GLU A 163 -13.23 -25.10 4.13
N SER A 164 -14.31 -25.12 4.91
CA SER A 164 -14.30 -25.55 6.31
C SER A 164 -14.03 -27.06 6.41
N GLU A 165 -13.22 -27.46 7.37
CA GLU A 165 -12.95 -28.86 7.67
C GLU A 165 -14.17 -29.53 8.29
N ASP A 166 -14.62 -30.64 7.70
CA ASP A 166 -15.70 -31.48 8.23
C ASP A 166 -17.00 -30.67 8.52
N GLY A 167 -17.19 -29.54 7.82
CA GLY A 167 -18.31 -28.61 8.02
C GLY A 167 -18.22 -27.75 9.28
N VAL A 168 -17.13 -27.81 10.03
CA VAL A 168 -16.92 -27.06 11.29
C VAL A 168 -16.65 -25.58 10.98
N PRO A 169 -17.49 -24.63 11.42
CA PRO A 169 -17.27 -23.21 11.15
C PRO A 169 -15.92 -22.69 11.67
N GLY A 170 -15.25 -21.82 10.91
CA GLY A 170 -13.97 -21.23 11.33
C GLY A 170 -12.75 -22.15 11.25
N SER A 171 -12.90 -23.35 10.70
CA SER A 171 -11.81 -24.33 10.61
C SER A 171 -11.04 -24.29 9.30
N SER A 172 -11.41 -23.42 8.34
CA SER A 172 -10.73 -23.37 7.05
C SER A 172 -9.26 -22.94 7.20
N GLN A 173 -8.40 -23.49 6.34
CA GLN A 173 -6.98 -23.16 6.37
C GLN A 173 -6.71 -21.71 5.95
N TYR A 174 -7.54 -21.15 5.06
CA TYR A 174 -7.48 -19.73 4.73
C TYR A 174 -7.86 -18.84 5.93
N PHE A 175 -8.90 -19.19 6.69
CA PHE A 175 -9.25 -18.46 7.91
C PHE A 175 -8.12 -18.49 8.93
N ARG A 176 -7.53 -19.68 9.18
CA ARG A 176 -6.33 -19.83 10.04
C ARG A 176 -5.24 -18.86 9.62
N LEU A 177 -4.89 -18.84 8.33
CA LEU A 177 -3.83 -18.01 7.79
C LEU A 177 -4.15 -16.52 7.94
N ALA A 178 -5.32 -16.07 7.50
CA ALA A 178 -5.73 -14.67 7.59
C ALA A 178 -5.74 -14.14 9.04
N LEU A 179 -6.14 -14.98 10.00
CA LEU A 179 -6.18 -14.64 11.41
C LEU A 179 -4.78 -14.36 12.01
N ILE A 180 -3.69 -14.89 11.45
CA ILE A 180 -2.32 -14.70 11.99
C ILE A 180 -1.93 -13.22 11.98
N HIS A 181 -2.19 -12.52 10.87
CA HIS A 181 -1.86 -11.11 10.73
C HIS A 181 -2.75 -10.25 11.62
N GLY A 182 -4.07 -10.40 11.44
CA GLY A 182 -5.04 -9.57 12.13
C GLY A 182 -5.12 -9.85 13.61
N GLY A 183 -5.13 -11.12 14.04
CA GLY A 183 -5.56 -11.49 15.39
C GLY A 183 -7.05 -11.24 15.60
N SER A 184 -7.53 -11.46 16.82
CA SER A 184 -8.94 -11.31 17.17
C SER A 184 -9.23 -10.72 18.53
N GLU A 185 -8.23 -10.19 19.21
CA GLU A 185 -8.40 -9.54 20.51
C GLU A 185 -9.01 -8.13 20.40
N TRP A 186 -9.26 -7.63 19.18
CA TRP A 186 -9.77 -6.30 18.90
C TRP A 186 -11.26 -6.14 19.20
N GLU A 187 -11.65 -5.54 20.33
CA GLU A 187 -13.05 -5.51 20.79
C GLU A 187 -14.05 -4.97 19.78
N TRP A 188 -13.67 -3.96 18.99
CA TRP A 188 -14.54 -3.35 17.98
C TRP A 188 -14.71 -4.20 16.71
N THR A 189 -13.83 -5.19 16.49
CA THR A 189 -14.00 -6.14 15.38
C THR A 189 -15.00 -7.22 15.76
N TYR A 190 -15.73 -7.76 14.78
CA TYR A 190 -16.59 -8.92 14.98
C TYR A 190 -15.80 -10.18 15.44
N LEU A 191 -14.47 -10.22 15.23
CA LEU A 191 -13.59 -11.30 15.68
C LEU A 191 -13.40 -11.34 17.21
N SER A 192 -13.63 -10.24 17.93
CA SER A 192 -13.56 -10.23 19.41
C SER A 192 -14.56 -11.17 20.09
N LYS A 193 -15.64 -11.47 19.37
CA LYS A 193 -16.71 -12.36 19.83
C LYS A 193 -16.35 -13.84 19.71
N MET A 194 -15.18 -14.18 19.16
CA MET A 194 -14.70 -15.57 19.11
C MET A 194 -14.51 -16.17 20.51
N VAL A 195 -14.69 -17.49 20.60
CA VAL A 195 -14.56 -18.28 21.83
C VAL A 195 -13.14 -18.25 22.39
N ASP A 196 -12.13 -18.21 21.53
CA ASP A 196 -10.70 -18.27 21.89
C ASP A 196 -9.93 -17.18 21.14
N PRO A 197 -9.90 -15.94 21.66
CA PRO A 197 -9.24 -14.84 20.99
C PRO A 197 -7.73 -15.07 20.89
N LYS A 198 -7.14 -14.66 19.77
CA LYS A 198 -5.70 -14.74 19.48
C LYS A 198 -5.10 -13.35 19.38
N PRO A 199 -3.87 -13.14 19.87
CA PRO A 199 -3.17 -11.89 19.64
C PRO A 199 -2.88 -11.73 18.14
N SER A 200 -2.66 -10.49 17.72
CA SER A 200 -2.07 -10.20 16.41
C SER A 200 -0.59 -10.56 16.43
N PHE A 201 -0.14 -11.31 15.44
CA PHE A 201 1.29 -11.64 15.25
C PHE A 201 1.97 -10.74 14.23
N CYS A 202 1.24 -9.87 13.53
CA CYS A 202 1.81 -9.05 12.46
C CYS A 202 2.92 -8.14 13.00
N VAL A 203 3.91 -7.91 12.14
CA VAL A 203 5.08 -7.08 12.42
C VAL A 203 5.03 -5.87 11.51
N HIS A 204 4.96 -4.67 12.08
CA HIS A 204 5.01 -3.39 11.37
C HIS A 204 5.79 -2.36 12.18
N GLY A 205 6.56 -1.53 11.48
CA GLY A 205 7.39 -0.49 12.05
C GLY A 205 8.68 -0.99 12.69
N ASP A 206 9.05 -2.24 12.41
CA ASP A 206 10.25 -2.93 12.89
C ASP A 206 11.11 -3.38 11.71
N GLU A 207 12.39 -3.62 11.96
CA GLU A 207 13.34 -4.01 10.90
C GLU A 207 13.05 -5.39 10.33
N CYS A 208 12.46 -6.29 11.12
CA CYS A 208 12.05 -7.63 10.69
C CYS A 208 10.68 -7.68 9.97
N PHE A 209 10.07 -6.53 9.64
CA PHE A 209 8.86 -6.45 8.81
C PHE A 209 8.91 -7.35 7.57
N PRO A 210 9.92 -7.25 6.67
CA PRO A 210 9.92 -8.06 5.46
C PRO A 210 10.23 -9.53 5.76
N ASN A 211 11.02 -9.82 6.81
CA ASN A 211 11.41 -11.16 7.21
C ASN A 211 10.21 -11.97 7.75
N TRP A 212 9.38 -11.36 8.60
CA TRP A 212 8.17 -11.97 9.14
C TRP A 212 7.13 -12.19 8.02
N HIS A 213 6.89 -11.18 7.18
CA HIS A 213 5.94 -11.29 6.07
C HIS A 213 6.40 -12.32 5.01
N ARG A 214 7.71 -12.47 4.80
CA ARG A 214 8.30 -13.50 3.92
C ARG A 214 7.92 -14.92 4.36
N VAL A 215 8.07 -15.24 5.64
CA VAL A 215 7.71 -16.58 6.16
C VAL A 215 6.19 -16.76 6.25
N TYR A 216 5.44 -15.67 6.40
CA TYR A 216 3.98 -15.68 6.33
C TYR A 216 3.48 -16.03 4.91
N MET A 217 4.05 -15.40 3.88
CA MET A 217 3.76 -15.73 2.47
C MET A 217 4.15 -17.19 2.16
N LEU A 218 5.20 -17.71 2.79
CA LEU A 218 5.61 -19.10 2.63
C LEU A 218 4.57 -20.09 3.21
N ASP A 219 4.02 -19.86 4.41
CA ASP A 219 2.96 -20.72 4.98
C ASP A 219 1.70 -20.71 4.08
N PHE A 220 1.35 -19.54 3.53
CA PHE A 220 0.27 -19.43 2.55
C PHE A 220 0.56 -20.22 1.27
N GLU A 221 1.72 -20.02 0.65
CA GLU A 221 2.11 -20.70 -0.59
C GLU A 221 2.18 -22.22 -0.39
N GLN A 222 2.71 -22.69 0.74
CA GLN A 222 2.74 -24.12 1.06
C GLN A 222 1.31 -24.68 1.19
N THR A 223 0.42 -23.98 1.88
CA THR A 223 -0.98 -24.39 2.01
C THR A 223 -1.68 -24.40 0.64
N LEU A 224 -1.43 -23.41 -0.22
CA LEU A 224 -1.96 -23.34 -1.59
C LEU A 224 -1.48 -24.52 -2.44
N ARG A 225 -0.18 -24.87 -2.35
CA ARG A 225 0.39 -26.04 -3.03
C ARG A 225 -0.21 -27.35 -2.55
N CYS A 226 -0.42 -27.50 -1.23
CA CYS A 226 -1.11 -28.66 -0.67
C CYS A 226 -2.55 -28.78 -1.18
N ALA A 227 -3.27 -27.65 -1.30
CA ALA A 227 -4.63 -27.61 -1.82
C ALA A 227 -4.68 -28.03 -3.29
N ASP A 228 -3.74 -27.57 -4.10
CA ASP A 228 -3.61 -27.99 -5.50
C ASP A 228 -3.37 -29.50 -5.64
N ILE A 229 -2.48 -30.09 -4.82
CA ILE A 229 -2.27 -31.54 -4.79
C ILE A 229 -3.54 -32.28 -4.39
N ASP A 230 -4.29 -31.77 -3.41
CA ASP A 230 -5.55 -32.36 -2.96
C ASP A 230 -6.60 -32.41 -4.08
N LEU A 231 -6.59 -31.42 -4.97
CA LEU A 231 -7.43 -31.33 -6.16
C LEU A 231 -6.90 -32.13 -7.37
N GLY A 232 -5.83 -32.91 -7.20
CA GLY A 232 -5.22 -33.73 -8.25
C GLY A 232 -4.15 -33.01 -9.10
N GLY A 233 -3.73 -31.81 -8.69
CA GLY A 233 -2.57 -31.11 -9.24
C GLY A 233 -1.23 -31.71 -8.78
N ASP A 234 -0.14 -31.15 -9.28
CA ASP A 234 1.23 -31.56 -8.95
C ASP A 234 1.88 -30.73 -7.82
N GLY A 235 1.19 -29.73 -7.28
CA GLY A 235 1.70 -28.82 -6.26
C GLY A 235 2.80 -27.87 -6.76
N ASN A 236 3.07 -27.82 -8.06
CA ASN A 236 4.06 -26.93 -8.67
C ASN A 236 3.41 -25.61 -9.10
N ILE A 237 2.85 -24.90 -8.13
CA ILE A 237 2.32 -23.55 -8.26
C ILE A 237 3.01 -22.65 -7.24
N GLY A 238 3.52 -21.50 -7.68
CA GLY A 238 4.02 -20.46 -6.80
C GLY A 238 2.92 -19.43 -6.51
N LEU A 239 2.99 -18.77 -5.36
CA LEU A 239 2.12 -17.64 -5.04
C LEU A 239 2.42 -16.50 -6.02
N PRO A 240 1.44 -16.06 -6.84
CA PRO A 240 1.70 -14.98 -7.80
C PRO A 240 1.88 -13.64 -7.09
N TYR A 241 2.77 -12.80 -7.60
CA TYR A 241 2.92 -11.42 -7.13
C TYR A 241 2.12 -10.47 -8.02
N TRP A 242 1.51 -9.44 -7.43
CA TRP A 242 0.92 -8.35 -8.20
C TRP A 242 1.91 -7.19 -8.29
N ASP A 243 2.51 -7.02 -9.46
CA ASP A 243 3.36 -5.86 -9.72
C ASP A 243 2.49 -4.60 -9.84
N TRP A 244 2.36 -3.88 -8.73
CA TRP A 244 1.63 -2.62 -8.67
C TRP A 244 2.47 -1.44 -9.22
N SER A 245 3.77 -1.62 -9.49
CA SER A 245 4.64 -0.54 -9.96
C SER A 245 4.41 -0.22 -11.43
N ILE A 246 3.89 -1.18 -12.19
CA ILE A 246 3.68 -1.09 -13.64
C ILE A 246 2.28 -1.59 -13.97
N LYS A 247 1.61 -0.93 -14.92
CA LYS A 247 0.39 -1.45 -15.54
C LYS A 247 0.79 -2.09 -16.88
N PRO A 248 0.66 -3.41 -17.05
CA PRO A 248 0.97 -4.03 -18.32
C PRO A 248 0.06 -3.53 -19.44
N GLU A 249 0.62 -3.35 -20.64
CA GLU A 249 -0.14 -2.92 -21.81
C GLU A 249 -1.28 -3.91 -22.13
N GLY A 250 -2.46 -3.38 -22.41
CA GLY A 250 -3.65 -4.19 -22.74
C GLY A 250 -4.24 -4.99 -21.57
N LYS A 251 -3.73 -4.86 -20.35
CA LYS A 251 -4.27 -5.52 -19.14
C LYS A 251 -4.84 -4.48 -18.16
N THR A 252 -5.70 -4.93 -17.25
CA THR A 252 -6.18 -4.15 -16.11
C THR A 252 -5.07 -3.91 -15.09
N MET A 253 -5.19 -2.84 -14.30
CA MET A 253 -4.28 -2.58 -13.18
C MET A 253 -4.37 -3.68 -12.14
N LEU A 254 -5.59 -4.04 -11.73
CA LEU A 254 -5.80 -5.18 -10.85
C LEU A 254 -5.75 -6.50 -11.65
N PRO A 255 -4.93 -7.49 -11.28
CA PRO A 255 -4.80 -8.74 -12.02
C PRO A 255 -6.12 -9.52 -12.11
N MET A 256 -6.32 -10.23 -13.22
CA MET A 256 -7.52 -11.07 -13.42
C MET A 256 -7.68 -12.14 -12.35
N LEU A 257 -6.59 -12.69 -11.81
CA LEU A 257 -6.62 -13.61 -10.67
C LEU A 257 -7.35 -13.00 -9.46
N ALA A 258 -7.03 -11.77 -9.08
CA ALA A 258 -7.68 -11.08 -7.97
C ALA A 258 -9.16 -10.82 -8.28
N GLN A 259 -9.47 -10.38 -9.51
CA GLN A 259 -10.84 -10.14 -9.95
C GLN A 259 -11.68 -11.42 -9.91
N LYS A 260 -11.12 -12.56 -10.34
CA LYS A 260 -11.77 -13.88 -10.27
C LYS A 260 -12.05 -14.28 -8.83
N LEU A 261 -11.09 -14.12 -7.91
CA LEU A 261 -11.27 -14.42 -6.49
C LEU A 261 -12.33 -13.54 -5.83
N MET A 262 -12.39 -12.26 -6.20
CA MET A 262 -13.42 -11.34 -5.70
C MET A 262 -14.80 -11.66 -6.26
N ALA A 263 -14.90 -12.01 -7.53
CA ALA A 263 -16.17 -12.26 -8.23
C ALA A 263 -16.84 -13.60 -7.86
N GLN A 264 -16.28 -14.37 -6.92
CA GLN A 264 -16.84 -15.64 -6.52
C GLN A 264 -18.21 -15.46 -5.86
N THR A 265 -19.16 -16.30 -6.25
CA THR A 265 -20.47 -16.39 -5.61
C THR A 265 -20.44 -17.55 -4.62
N ILE A 266 -20.03 -17.27 -3.38
CA ILE A 266 -19.90 -18.28 -2.33
C ILE A 266 -21.03 -18.11 -1.30
N GLY A 267 -21.49 -19.23 -0.70
CA GLY A 267 -22.52 -19.24 0.35
C GLY A 267 -23.96 -19.32 -0.16
N SER A 268 -24.92 -19.48 0.76
CA SER A 268 -26.34 -19.71 0.46
C SER A 268 -27.07 -18.54 -0.19
N GLN A 269 -26.50 -17.32 -0.12
CA GLN A 269 -27.07 -16.10 -0.70
C GLN A 269 -26.39 -15.67 -2.01
N GLY A 270 -25.38 -16.40 -2.48
CA GLY A 270 -24.82 -16.24 -3.82
C GLY A 270 -23.99 -14.98 -4.08
N GLN A 271 -23.58 -14.21 -3.06
CA GLN A 271 -22.68 -13.06 -3.19
C GLN A 271 -21.81 -12.90 -1.94
N GLY A 272 -20.49 -12.95 -2.08
CA GLY A 272 -19.54 -12.69 -0.98
C GLY A 272 -18.17 -13.34 -1.19
N LEU A 273 -17.14 -12.78 -0.56
CA LEU A 273 -15.77 -13.32 -0.58
C LEU A 273 -15.62 -14.66 0.13
N PHE A 274 -16.55 -15.02 1.02
CA PHE A 274 -16.40 -16.15 1.94
C PHE A 274 -17.67 -17.02 2.00
N PRO A 275 -17.52 -18.34 2.23
CA PRO A 275 -18.66 -19.22 2.52
C PRO A 275 -19.33 -18.89 3.87
N ASP A 276 -20.59 -19.29 4.05
CA ASP A 276 -21.37 -18.99 5.26
C ASP A 276 -20.72 -19.49 6.57
N ALA A 277 -20.03 -20.63 6.50
CA ALA A 277 -19.33 -21.26 7.64
C ALA A 277 -17.85 -20.82 7.75
N PHE A 278 -17.44 -19.75 7.07
CA PHE A 278 -16.06 -19.31 7.03
C PHE A 278 -15.51 -18.87 8.39
N LEU A 279 -16.31 -18.12 9.15
CA LEU A 279 -15.96 -17.68 10.50
C LEU A 279 -16.40 -18.72 11.55
N PRO A 280 -15.74 -18.77 12.72
CA PRO A 280 -16.12 -19.68 13.81
C PRO A 280 -17.42 -19.26 14.50
N LEU A 281 -17.81 -19.99 15.53
CA LEU A 281 -18.93 -19.60 16.40
C LEU A 281 -18.50 -18.51 17.39
N ASP A 282 -19.46 -17.71 17.82
CA ASP A 282 -19.29 -16.75 18.91
C ASP A 282 -19.31 -17.44 20.28
N ARG A 283 -19.06 -16.67 21.34
CA ARG A 283 -19.09 -17.14 22.75
C ARG A 283 -20.45 -17.69 23.19
N GLN A 284 -21.52 -17.38 22.47
CA GLN A 284 -22.88 -17.84 22.73
C GLN A 284 -23.27 -19.05 21.85
N GLY A 285 -22.35 -19.55 21.02
CA GLY A 285 -22.60 -20.66 20.09
C GLY A 285 -23.39 -20.24 18.85
N GLY A 286 -23.61 -18.94 18.64
CA GLY A 286 -24.13 -18.38 17.41
C GLY A 286 -23.09 -18.41 16.31
N GLN A 287 -23.52 -18.59 15.05
CA GLN A 287 -22.61 -18.41 13.92
C GLN A 287 -22.11 -16.96 13.95
N LEU A 288 -20.79 -16.75 14.00
CA LEU A 288 -20.25 -15.45 13.59
C LEU A 288 -20.55 -15.35 12.12
N LEU A 289 -21.62 -14.64 11.81
CA LEU A 289 -21.98 -14.43 10.44
C LEU A 289 -21.01 -13.35 9.95
N PRO A 290 -20.30 -13.58 8.84
CA PRO A 290 -19.61 -12.52 8.15
C PRO A 290 -20.77 -11.63 7.66
N ARG A 291 -21.22 -10.65 8.46
CA ARG A 291 -22.30 -9.72 8.08
C ARG A 291 -22.01 -8.28 8.49
N GLU A 292 -22.33 -7.36 7.59
CA GLU A 292 -22.38 -5.93 7.87
C GLU A 292 -23.48 -5.59 8.89
N ALA A 293 -23.48 -4.36 9.40
CA ALA A 293 -24.51 -3.88 10.34
C ALA A 293 -25.95 -3.99 9.79
N ASP A 294 -26.12 -4.04 8.47
CA ASP A 294 -27.40 -4.22 7.78
C ASP A 294 -27.78 -5.71 7.55
N GLY A 295 -26.96 -6.66 8.03
CA GLY A 295 -27.18 -8.10 7.91
C GLY A 295 -26.78 -8.70 6.55
N THR A 296 -26.19 -7.93 5.63
CA THR A 296 -25.66 -8.45 4.37
C THR A 296 -24.35 -9.20 4.57
N PRO A 297 -24.00 -10.21 3.76
CA PRO A 297 -22.70 -10.88 3.88
C PRO A 297 -21.55 -9.86 3.85
N PHE A 298 -20.70 -9.97 4.85
CA PHE A 298 -19.47 -9.21 5.02
C PHE A 298 -18.63 -9.43 3.78
N TYR A 299 -18.45 -8.30 3.11
CA TYR A 299 -17.77 -8.16 1.83
C TYR A 299 -18.48 -8.84 0.67
N LYS A 300 -19.68 -8.33 0.36
CA LYS A 300 -20.17 -8.27 -1.02
C LYS A 300 -19.13 -7.59 -1.89
N THR A 301 -18.63 -8.28 -2.90
CA THR A 301 -17.91 -7.58 -3.97
C THR A 301 -18.87 -7.37 -5.13
N THR A 302 -18.85 -6.17 -5.69
CA THR A 302 -19.38 -5.92 -7.02
C THR A 302 -18.34 -6.37 -8.06
N PRO A 303 -18.73 -6.68 -9.31
CA PRO A 303 -17.77 -6.91 -10.38
C PRO A 303 -16.76 -5.76 -10.46
N TRP A 304 -15.48 -6.08 -10.64
CA TRP A 304 -14.45 -5.07 -10.89
C TRP A 304 -14.77 -4.35 -12.21
N SER A 305 -14.76 -3.02 -12.19
CA SER A 305 -15.13 -2.19 -13.35
C SER A 305 -13.94 -1.43 -13.88
N ASP A 306 -14.00 -1.04 -15.16
CA ASP A 306 -12.96 -0.24 -15.81
C ASP A 306 -12.75 1.11 -15.09
N THR A 307 -13.80 1.70 -14.53
CA THR A 307 -13.72 2.94 -13.75
C THR A 307 -12.90 2.74 -12.48
N LEU A 308 -13.17 1.67 -11.72
CA LEU A 308 -12.41 1.34 -10.51
C LEU A 308 -10.96 0.99 -10.84
N ASP A 309 -10.72 0.32 -11.96
CA ASP A 309 -9.37 0.01 -12.43
C ASP A 309 -8.57 1.27 -12.78
N ALA A 310 -9.22 2.24 -13.44
CA ALA A 310 -8.61 3.53 -13.76
C ALA A 310 -8.30 4.34 -12.49
N GLU A 311 -9.21 4.34 -11.51
CA GLU A 311 -9.01 5.01 -10.22
C GLU A 311 -7.89 4.38 -9.41
N LEU A 312 -7.84 3.03 -9.34
CA LEU A 312 -6.74 2.32 -8.70
C LEU A 312 -5.39 2.64 -9.37
N ARG A 313 -5.35 2.66 -10.71
CA ARG A 313 -4.15 3.04 -11.45
C ARG A 313 -3.72 4.48 -11.11
N GLN A 314 -4.66 5.42 -11.10
CA GLN A 314 -4.36 6.82 -10.76
C GLN A 314 -3.79 6.91 -9.35
N ALA A 315 -4.46 6.29 -8.37
CA ALA A 315 -4.00 6.26 -6.99
C ALA A 315 -2.56 5.72 -6.91
N LEU A 316 -2.30 4.54 -7.47
CA LEU A 316 -0.98 3.91 -7.36
C LEU A 316 0.11 4.69 -8.10
N HIS A 317 -0.11 5.06 -9.37
CA HIS A 317 0.97 5.59 -10.22
C HIS A 317 1.13 7.11 -10.15
N SER A 318 0.03 7.84 -9.96
CA SER A 318 0.04 9.31 -9.94
C SER A 318 0.08 9.84 -8.52
N ASP A 319 -0.80 9.33 -7.65
CA ASP A 319 -1.00 9.95 -6.33
C ASP A 319 0.03 9.45 -5.30
N TYR A 320 0.17 8.14 -5.15
CA TYR A 320 1.12 7.49 -4.23
C TYR A 320 2.48 7.23 -4.86
N ARG A 321 2.58 7.27 -6.21
CA ARG A 321 3.80 7.06 -6.99
C ARG A 321 4.57 5.81 -6.53
N VAL A 322 3.86 4.70 -6.34
CA VAL A 322 4.40 3.50 -5.68
C VAL A 322 5.65 2.94 -6.37
N GLY A 323 5.78 3.09 -7.70
CA GLY A 323 6.98 2.71 -8.45
C GLY A 323 8.22 3.55 -8.09
N HIS A 324 8.05 4.83 -7.76
CA HIS A 324 9.14 5.67 -7.23
C HIS A 324 9.58 5.19 -5.85
N LYS A 325 8.61 4.91 -4.97
CA LYS A 325 8.87 4.42 -3.60
C LYS A 325 9.54 3.04 -3.61
N GLN A 326 9.18 2.17 -4.55
CA GLN A 326 9.89 0.91 -4.79
C GLN A 326 11.37 1.16 -5.05
N ASP A 327 11.68 2.03 -5.99
CA ASP A 327 13.06 2.28 -6.36
C ASP A 327 13.84 2.96 -5.22
N ASP A 328 13.19 3.82 -4.44
CA ASP A 328 13.81 4.44 -3.26
C ASP A 328 14.25 3.37 -2.24
N VAL A 329 13.48 2.28 -2.07
CA VAL A 329 13.88 1.13 -1.26
C VAL A 329 15.10 0.42 -1.85
N LEU A 330 15.13 0.20 -3.17
CA LEU A 330 16.25 -0.48 -3.84
C LEU A 330 17.54 0.35 -3.82
N ASP A 331 17.43 1.68 -3.72
CA ASP A 331 18.55 2.62 -3.71
C ASP A 331 19.22 2.76 -2.32
N LEU A 332 18.59 2.27 -1.24
CA LEU A 332 19.16 2.26 0.10
C LEU A 332 20.19 1.13 0.23
N ASP A 333 21.21 1.31 1.08
CA ASP A 333 22.30 0.34 1.33
C ASP A 333 22.33 -0.17 2.80
N ASP A 334 21.37 0.29 3.59
CA ASP A 334 21.16 -0.10 4.99
C ASP A 334 19.86 -0.91 5.12
N HIS A 335 19.97 -2.13 5.65
CA HIS A 335 18.85 -3.06 5.78
C HIS A 335 17.69 -2.48 6.60
N ARG A 336 17.98 -1.80 7.73
CA ARG A 336 16.95 -1.22 8.60
C ARG A 336 16.18 -0.13 7.88
N ARG A 337 16.88 0.79 7.23
CA ARG A 337 16.26 1.86 6.46
C ARG A 337 15.42 1.33 5.32
N ALA A 338 15.92 0.33 4.59
CA ALA A 338 15.19 -0.31 3.50
C ALA A 338 13.92 -1.02 3.98
N ALA A 339 13.99 -1.76 5.09
CA ALA A 339 12.86 -2.46 5.69
C ALA A 339 11.76 -1.49 6.16
N LEU A 340 12.13 -0.43 6.87
CA LEU A 340 11.19 0.59 7.36
C LEU A 340 10.60 1.41 6.21
N ALA A 341 11.39 1.74 5.20
CA ALA A 341 10.91 2.39 3.99
C ALA A 341 9.90 1.48 3.27
N LEU A 342 10.25 0.21 3.06
CA LEU A 342 9.39 -0.77 2.39
C LEU A 342 8.03 -0.90 3.07
N ASP A 343 8.00 -0.99 4.40
CA ASP A 343 6.77 -1.05 5.22
C ASP A 343 5.92 0.22 5.06
N ALA A 344 6.52 1.40 5.22
CA ALA A 344 5.80 2.67 5.14
C ALA A 344 5.22 2.91 3.72
N ALA A 345 6.08 2.85 2.72
CA ALA A 345 5.73 2.99 1.31
C ALA A 345 6.82 2.32 0.45
N PRO A 346 6.47 1.34 -0.38
CA PRO A 346 5.18 1.22 -1.07
C PRO A 346 4.10 0.37 -0.37
N HIS A 347 4.44 -0.45 0.63
CA HIS A 347 3.49 -1.37 1.27
C HIS A 347 2.25 -0.65 1.81
N GLY A 348 2.43 0.27 2.77
CA GLY A 348 1.31 1.02 3.36
C GLY A 348 0.49 1.81 2.33
N SER A 349 1.14 2.33 1.28
CA SER A 349 0.48 3.08 0.22
C SER A 349 -0.46 2.24 -0.61
N VAL A 350 -0.09 1.00 -0.97
CA VAL A 350 -0.98 0.10 -1.72
C VAL A 350 -2.18 -0.33 -0.87
N HIS A 351 -1.95 -0.62 0.41
CA HIS A 351 -3.02 -0.93 1.36
C HIS A 351 -4.06 0.18 1.45
N VAL A 352 -3.61 1.43 1.65
CA VAL A 352 -4.48 2.61 1.76
C VAL A 352 -5.11 2.99 0.41
N ALA A 353 -4.40 2.82 -0.71
CA ALA A 353 -4.95 3.07 -2.05
C ALA A 353 -6.15 2.15 -2.36
N LEU A 354 -6.05 0.86 -2.06
CA LEU A 354 -7.17 -0.08 -2.20
C LEU A 354 -8.25 0.19 -1.17
N GLY A 355 -7.86 0.44 0.08
CA GLY A 355 -8.79 0.74 1.16
C GLY A 355 -9.68 1.95 0.87
N SER A 356 -9.11 2.98 0.25
CA SER A 356 -9.81 4.19 -0.17
C SER A 356 -10.86 3.97 -1.25
N LEU A 357 -10.94 2.78 -1.88
CA LEU A 357 -12.00 2.45 -2.84
C LEU A 357 -13.26 1.88 -2.16
N GLY A 358 -13.24 1.68 -0.84
CA GLY A 358 -14.33 1.05 -0.07
C GLY A 358 -15.68 1.77 -0.22
N HIS A 359 -15.68 3.10 -0.31
CA HIS A 359 -16.89 3.91 -0.56
C HIS A 359 -17.61 3.57 -1.88
N ARG A 360 -16.89 3.01 -2.86
CA ARG A 360 -17.43 2.62 -4.17
C ARG A 360 -17.50 1.12 -4.37
N LYS A 361 -16.61 0.38 -3.71
CA LYS A 361 -16.54 -1.08 -3.74
C LYS A 361 -16.39 -1.58 -2.30
N PRO A 362 -17.51 -1.85 -1.61
CA PRO A 362 -17.47 -2.50 -0.31
C PRO A 362 -16.59 -3.77 -0.36
N GLY A 363 -15.85 -4.01 0.71
CA GLY A 363 -14.85 -5.06 0.83
C GLY A 363 -13.41 -4.63 0.55
N THR A 364 -13.14 -3.53 -0.15
CA THR A 364 -11.75 -3.10 -0.35
C THR A 364 -11.19 -2.35 0.85
N GLU A 365 -12.03 -1.72 1.67
CA GLU A 365 -11.66 -1.10 2.96
C GLU A 365 -10.97 -2.08 3.92
N MET A 366 -11.26 -3.38 3.78
CA MET A 366 -10.53 -4.46 4.46
C MET A 366 -9.03 -4.35 4.28
N VAL A 367 -8.61 -4.18 3.03
CA VAL A 367 -7.20 -4.17 2.66
C VAL A 367 -6.52 -2.99 3.37
N GLY A 368 -7.23 -1.87 3.52
CA GLY A 368 -6.73 -0.71 4.24
C GLY A 368 -6.75 -0.83 5.77
N SER A 369 -7.24 -1.93 6.36
CA SER A 369 -7.36 -2.12 7.79
C SER A 369 -6.50 -3.30 8.27
N VAL A 370 -5.48 -3.04 9.09
CA VAL A 370 -4.52 -4.06 9.57
C VAL A 370 -5.22 -5.32 10.13
N PRO A 371 -6.27 -5.23 10.97
CA PRO A 371 -6.95 -6.42 11.52
C PRO A 371 -7.67 -7.28 10.48
N THR A 372 -8.09 -6.72 9.35
CA THR A 372 -8.91 -7.42 8.36
C THR A 372 -8.21 -7.62 7.01
N ALA A 373 -7.07 -6.99 6.77
CA ALA A 373 -6.39 -6.97 5.47
C ALA A 373 -6.11 -8.37 4.92
N ALA A 374 -5.57 -9.27 5.73
CA ALA A 374 -5.19 -10.62 5.31
C ALA A 374 -6.36 -11.54 4.94
N PHE A 375 -7.60 -11.16 5.28
CA PHE A 375 -8.78 -11.87 4.81
C PHE A 375 -9.06 -11.57 3.33
N HIS A 376 -8.69 -10.39 2.82
CA HIS A 376 -8.94 -10.03 1.42
C HIS A 376 -7.89 -10.66 0.48
N PRO A 377 -8.27 -11.30 -0.64
CA PRO A 377 -7.33 -12.04 -1.49
C PRO A 377 -6.16 -11.21 -2.06
N THR A 378 -6.38 -9.92 -2.31
CA THR A 378 -5.32 -9.02 -2.82
C THR A 378 -4.16 -8.83 -1.84
N PHE A 379 -4.38 -9.05 -0.54
CA PHE A 379 -3.32 -8.99 0.47
C PHE A 379 -2.15 -9.88 0.10
N TRP A 380 -2.44 -11.14 -0.25
CA TRP A 380 -1.40 -12.13 -0.51
C TRP A 380 -0.64 -11.84 -1.81
N LEU A 381 -1.34 -11.36 -2.86
CA LEU A 381 -0.69 -10.95 -4.11
C LEU A 381 0.18 -9.70 -3.91
N HIS A 382 -0.30 -8.76 -3.09
CA HIS A 382 0.42 -7.54 -2.72
C HIS A 382 1.68 -7.87 -1.91
N HIS A 383 1.55 -8.64 -0.83
CA HIS A 383 2.67 -9.04 0.03
C HIS A 383 3.67 -9.95 -0.67
N CYS A 384 3.23 -10.75 -1.65
CA CYS A 384 4.14 -11.47 -2.54
C CYS A 384 4.99 -10.51 -3.39
N ASN A 385 4.44 -9.35 -3.81
CA ASN A 385 5.25 -8.31 -4.47
C ASN A 385 6.10 -7.51 -3.48
N VAL A 386 5.64 -7.26 -2.25
CA VAL A 386 6.48 -6.66 -1.18
C VAL A 386 7.71 -7.53 -0.91
N ASP A 387 7.50 -8.84 -0.79
CA ASP A 387 8.59 -9.81 -0.63
C ASP A 387 9.51 -9.86 -1.87
N ARG A 388 8.96 -9.67 -3.08
CA ARG A 388 9.75 -9.51 -4.31
C ARG A 388 10.64 -8.27 -4.26
N VAL A 389 10.13 -7.13 -3.79
CA VAL A 389 10.93 -5.90 -3.63
C VAL A 389 12.07 -6.14 -2.62
N TYR A 390 11.77 -6.79 -1.49
CA TYR A 390 12.79 -7.16 -0.51
C TYR A 390 13.86 -8.09 -1.10
N GLU A 391 13.47 -9.15 -1.82
CA GLU A 391 14.44 -10.03 -2.49
C GLU A 391 15.29 -9.28 -3.51
N SER A 392 14.69 -8.31 -4.23
CA SER A 392 15.42 -7.51 -5.21
C SER A 392 16.46 -6.61 -4.55
N PHE A 393 16.13 -6.01 -3.40
CA PHE A 393 17.07 -5.28 -2.56
C PHE A 393 18.21 -6.19 -2.08
N LEU A 394 17.89 -7.39 -1.59
CA LEU A 394 18.91 -8.35 -1.16
C LEU A 394 19.83 -8.76 -2.31
N VAL A 395 19.30 -9.00 -3.51
CA VAL A 395 20.10 -9.36 -4.70
C VAL A 395 21.02 -8.21 -5.11
N GLU A 396 20.56 -6.96 -5.05
CA GLU A 396 21.36 -5.78 -5.39
C GLU A 396 22.51 -5.55 -4.39
N HIS A 397 22.24 -5.66 -3.10
CA HIS A 397 23.19 -5.29 -2.02
C HIS A 397 23.94 -6.48 -1.40
N GLY A 398 23.59 -7.70 -1.78
CA GLY A 398 24.18 -8.96 -1.31
C GLY A 398 23.51 -9.53 -0.07
N HIS A 399 23.01 -10.78 -0.18
CA HIS A 399 22.27 -11.49 0.87
C HIS A 399 23.04 -11.55 2.20
N ASP A 400 24.31 -11.95 2.17
CA ASP A 400 25.12 -12.13 3.37
C ASP A 400 25.46 -10.78 4.04
N ALA A 401 25.69 -9.72 3.26
CA ALA A 401 25.97 -8.39 3.79
C ALA A 401 24.76 -7.83 4.55
N MET A 402 23.57 -7.90 3.95
CA MET A 402 22.33 -7.45 4.58
C MET A 402 21.98 -8.29 5.81
N LYS A 403 22.23 -9.61 5.75
CA LYS A 403 22.06 -10.50 6.91
C LYS A 403 22.95 -10.08 8.08
N SER A 404 24.22 -9.77 7.84
CA SER A 404 25.14 -9.32 8.88
C SER A 404 24.74 -7.96 9.48
N GLN A 405 24.23 -7.03 8.66
CA GLN A 405 23.69 -5.77 9.17
C GLN A 405 22.50 -6.01 10.10
N PHE A 406 21.56 -6.86 9.69
CA PHE A 406 20.40 -7.21 10.50
C PHE A 406 20.77 -7.89 11.83
N GLU A 407 21.73 -8.82 11.83
CA GLU A 407 22.24 -9.45 13.06
C GLU A 407 22.82 -8.42 14.04
N ALA A 408 23.62 -7.50 13.50
CA ALA A 408 24.23 -6.43 14.29
C ALA A 408 23.17 -5.48 14.86
N ASN A 409 22.15 -5.13 14.08
CA ASN A 409 21.05 -4.28 14.52
C ASN A 409 20.17 -4.97 15.56
N ALA A 410 19.77 -6.22 15.35
CA ALA A 410 18.98 -6.99 16.31
C ALA A 410 19.69 -7.17 17.67
N THR A 411 21.03 -7.17 17.68
CA THR A 411 21.81 -7.17 18.93
C THR A 411 21.71 -5.83 19.67
N ARG A 412 21.63 -4.72 18.94
CA ARG A 412 21.50 -3.36 19.50
C ARG A 412 20.05 -3.02 19.90
N HIS A 413 19.08 -3.51 19.14
CA HIS A 413 17.65 -3.24 19.29
C HIS A 413 16.94 -4.51 19.77
N GLN A 414 16.82 -4.68 21.08
CA GLN A 414 16.22 -5.87 21.69
C GLN A 414 14.69 -5.75 21.83
N GLN A 415 14.02 -5.42 20.73
CA GLN A 415 12.56 -5.36 20.67
C GLN A 415 11.97 -6.76 20.69
N ILE A 416 10.79 -6.92 21.29
CA ILE A 416 10.05 -8.19 21.28
C ILE A 416 8.57 -7.91 21.01
N ALA A 417 7.92 -8.84 20.33
CA ALA A 417 6.47 -8.82 20.10
C ALA A 417 5.94 -10.25 20.00
N ALA A 418 4.61 -10.40 19.94
CA ALA A 418 3.98 -11.71 19.73
C ALA A 418 4.55 -12.44 18.49
N GLY A 419 4.83 -11.71 17.40
CA GLY A 419 5.41 -12.25 16.17
C GLY A 419 6.89 -12.65 16.25
N PHE A 420 7.65 -12.11 17.20
CA PHE A 420 9.08 -12.39 17.43
C PHE A 420 9.40 -12.35 18.93
N PRO A 421 8.90 -13.31 19.73
CA PRO A 421 8.91 -13.21 21.18
C PRO A 421 10.31 -13.24 21.81
N ARG A 422 11.34 -13.59 21.04
CA ARG A 422 12.74 -13.62 21.48
C ARG A 422 13.63 -12.62 20.74
N GLY A 423 13.04 -11.66 20.04
CA GLY A 423 13.76 -10.63 19.29
C GLY A 423 13.84 -10.89 17.80
N GLU A 424 14.10 -9.82 17.04
CA GLU A 424 13.99 -9.78 15.58
C GLU A 424 14.88 -10.80 14.85
N TRP A 425 16.05 -11.15 15.40
CA TRP A 425 16.96 -12.16 14.84
C TRP A 425 16.49 -13.60 15.06
N ASN A 426 15.68 -13.83 16.09
CA ASN A 426 15.32 -15.15 16.59
C ASN A 426 14.04 -15.67 15.91
N GLU A 427 13.36 -16.62 16.55
CA GLU A 427 12.20 -17.32 16.00
C GLU A 427 11.00 -16.40 15.77
N TYR A 428 10.32 -16.62 14.64
CA TYR A 428 9.06 -15.99 14.30
C TYR A 428 7.88 -16.89 14.59
N GLU A 429 6.86 -16.33 15.24
CA GLU A 429 5.60 -17.00 15.51
C GLU A 429 4.54 -16.61 14.48
N PRO A 430 3.61 -17.52 14.15
CA PRO A 430 3.51 -18.92 14.59
C PRO A 430 4.18 -19.91 13.62
N PHE A 431 5.27 -19.50 12.95
CA PHE A 431 5.77 -20.18 11.74
C PHE A 431 6.80 -21.28 12.02
N TRP A 432 6.35 -22.52 11.93
CA TRP A 432 7.22 -23.70 11.96
C TRP A 432 8.04 -23.85 10.67
N SER A 433 9.34 -24.12 10.82
CA SER A 433 10.29 -24.34 9.71
C SER A 433 10.06 -25.68 9.00
N VAL A 434 10.70 -25.85 7.84
CA VAL A 434 10.68 -27.08 7.06
C VAL A 434 12.11 -27.63 6.94
N GLU A 435 12.28 -28.94 7.16
CA GLU A 435 13.54 -29.65 6.93
C GLU A 435 13.28 -30.82 5.99
N GLY A 436 14.03 -30.89 4.89
CA GLY A 436 13.93 -31.98 3.93
C GLY A 436 12.51 -32.26 3.44
N HIS A 437 11.71 -31.20 3.25
CA HIS A 437 10.30 -31.20 2.78
C HIS A 437 9.23 -31.51 3.84
N ARG A 438 9.61 -31.69 5.11
CA ARG A 438 8.68 -31.91 6.23
C ARG A 438 8.64 -30.69 7.14
N ARG A 439 7.42 -30.24 7.51
CA ARG A 439 7.23 -29.23 8.57
C ARG A 439 7.76 -29.78 9.89
N VAL A 440 8.75 -29.09 10.45
CA VAL A 440 9.44 -29.47 11.68
C VAL A 440 8.79 -28.74 12.84
N MET A 441 7.88 -29.43 13.54
CA MET A 441 7.11 -28.85 14.65
C MET A 441 7.95 -28.53 15.90
N HIS A 442 9.27 -28.71 15.86
CA HIS A 442 10.19 -28.37 16.96
C HIS A 442 11.18 -27.26 16.60
N LYS A 443 11.16 -26.74 15.35
CA LYS A 443 12.02 -25.66 14.90
C LYS A 443 11.19 -24.63 14.16
N ARG A 444 11.24 -23.37 14.59
CA ARG A 444 10.59 -22.24 13.89
C ARG A 444 11.53 -21.60 12.89
N TYR A 445 10.95 -20.91 11.90
CA TYR A 445 11.75 -19.99 11.10
C TYR A 445 12.28 -18.88 12.01
N SER A 446 13.50 -18.46 11.76
CA SER A 446 14.14 -17.33 12.43
C SER A 446 14.50 -16.24 11.43
N GLY A 447 14.77 -15.03 11.89
CA GLY A 447 15.27 -13.96 11.03
C GLY A 447 16.46 -14.39 10.17
N SER A 448 17.37 -15.19 10.74
CA SER A 448 18.55 -15.71 10.03
C SER A 448 18.24 -16.60 8.82
N ASP A 449 17.05 -17.21 8.75
CA ASP A 449 16.64 -18.11 7.67
C ASP A 449 16.07 -17.36 6.45
N THR A 450 15.82 -16.06 6.58
CA THR A 450 14.95 -15.31 5.65
C THR A 450 15.68 -14.48 4.58
N PHE A 451 17.00 -14.51 4.53
CA PHE A 451 17.80 -13.69 3.61
C PHE A 451 18.06 -14.31 2.24
N ASP A 452 17.51 -15.49 1.96
CA ASP A 452 17.71 -16.18 0.68
C ASP A 452 16.45 -16.97 0.31
N SER A 453 15.64 -16.40 -0.58
CA SER A 453 14.38 -17.02 -1.02
C SER A 453 14.57 -18.43 -1.58
N SER A 454 15.70 -18.68 -2.26
CA SER A 454 15.99 -19.97 -2.89
C SER A 454 16.15 -21.09 -1.85
N LYS A 455 16.70 -20.76 -0.67
CA LYS A 455 16.82 -21.70 0.47
C LYS A 455 15.47 -21.96 1.15
N LEU A 456 14.51 -21.04 1.03
CA LEU A 456 13.13 -21.22 1.47
C LEU A 456 12.27 -22.02 0.47
N GLY A 457 12.81 -22.33 -0.70
CA GLY A 457 12.15 -23.18 -1.70
C GLY A 457 11.27 -22.42 -2.69
N TYR A 458 11.55 -21.14 -2.95
CA TYR A 458 10.93 -20.41 -4.05
C TYR A 458 11.90 -19.41 -4.67
N VAL A 459 11.60 -18.98 -5.90
CA VAL A 459 12.30 -17.89 -6.59
C VAL A 459 11.28 -17.06 -7.35
N TYR A 460 11.65 -15.84 -7.73
CA TYR A 460 10.83 -14.98 -8.60
C TYR A 460 11.13 -15.21 -10.07
N SER A 461 10.10 -15.15 -10.93
CA SER A 461 10.30 -15.17 -12.39
C SER A 461 11.07 -13.95 -12.90
N ALA A 462 10.94 -12.83 -12.18
CA ALA A 462 11.69 -11.60 -12.39
C ALA A 462 11.82 -10.85 -11.06
N ILE A 463 13.00 -10.30 -10.79
CA ILE A 463 13.23 -9.34 -9.70
C ILE A 463 12.87 -7.91 -10.17
N CYS A 464 12.70 -6.98 -9.24
CA CYS A 464 12.56 -5.56 -9.54
C CYS A 464 13.90 -4.99 -10.02
N LYS A 465 13.88 -4.11 -11.02
CA LYS A 465 15.07 -3.40 -11.48
C LYS A 465 14.99 -1.93 -11.09
N PRO A 466 16.06 -1.34 -10.51
CA PRO A 466 16.10 0.09 -10.23
C PRO A 466 15.78 0.92 -11.48
N GLY A 467 14.86 1.88 -11.36
CA GLY A 467 14.48 2.80 -12.44
C GLY A 467 13.35 2.31 -13.34
N GLU A 468 13.00 1.02 -13.30
CA GLU A 468 11.93 0.44 -14.13
C GLU A 468 10.55 0.95 -13.69
N GLY A 469 10.32 1.08 -12.38
CA GLY A 469 9.08 1.60 -11.81
C GLY A 469 8.89 3.12 -12.01
N ARG A 470 9.99 3.86 -12.26
CA ARG A 470 9.97 5.32 -12.49
C ARG A 470 9.79 5.74 -13.95
N GLY A 471 10.05 4.83 -14.90
CA GLY A 471 9.97 5.16 -16.33
C GLY A 471 11.01 6.18 -16.82
N GLY A 472 12.09 6.40 -16.06
CA GLY A 472 13.13 7.39 -16.39
C GLY A 472 14.17 7.61 -15.28
N PRO A 473 15.27 8.34 -15.56
CA PRO A 473 16.30 8.65 -14.57
C PRO A 473 15.78 9.56 -13.46
N ARG A 474 16.37 9.46 -12.26
CA ARG A 474 16.04 10.34 -11.14
C ARG A 474 16.28 11.81 -11.52
N PRO A 475 15.38 12.74 -11.13
CA PRO A 475 15.66 14.16 -11.21
C PRO A 475 16.97 14.49 -10.49
N ARG A 476 17.75 15.45 -11.03
CA ARG A 476 19.02 15.87 -10.43
C ARG A 476 18.84 16.75 -9.19
N ASP A 477 17.66 17.34 -9.04
CA ASP A 477 17.36 18.22 -7.92
C ASP A 477 17.01 17.41 -6.68
N LEU A 478 17.46 17.87 -5.51
CA LEU A 478 17.02 17.31 -4.23
C LEU A 478 15.50 17.50 -4.11
N PRO A 479 14.73 16.45 -3.78
CA PRO A 479 13.29 16.59 -3.67
C PRO A 479 12.92 17.51 -2.50
N MET A 480 11.79 18.19 -2.65
CA MET A 480 11.10 18.90 -1.60
C MET A 480 9.99 18.01 -1.09
N LEU A 481 9.99 17.72 0.21
CA LEU A 481 9.05 16.78 0.81
C LEU A 481 8.13 17.49 1.78
N ALA A 482 6.82 17.25 1.67
CA ALA A 482 5.89 17.51 2.75
C ALA A 482 5.91 16.30 3.70
N THR A 483 6.46 16.48 4.89
CA THR A 483 6.74 15.41 5.85
C THR A 483 5.84 15.54 7.06
N PHE A 484 5.06 14.51 7.33
CA PHE A 484 4.40 14.32 8.62
C PHE A 484 5.39 13.63 9.54
N VAL A 485 6.10 14.40 10.37
CA VAL A 485 7.19 13.90 11.22
C VAL A 485 6.63 13.31 12.51
N ASP A 486 7.16 12.15 12.91
CA ASP A 486 6.94 11.53 14.23
C ASP A 486 5.46 11.49 14.67
N VAL A 487 4.57 11.15 13.73
CA VAL A 487 3.15 10.98 13.99
C VAL A 487 2.96 9.92 15.07
N PRO A 488 2.43 10.28 16.27
CA PRO A 488 2.25 9.31 17.35
C PRO A 488 1.12 8.35 16.97
N LYS A 489 1.46 7.09 16.67
CA LYS A 489 0.47 6.08 16.23
C LYS A 489 -0.64 5.88 17.26
N VAL A 490 -0.34 6.12 18.54
CA VAL A 490 -1.29 6.04 19.66
C VAL A 490 -2.46 7.02 19.54
N ASN A 491 -2.28 8.10 18.76
CA ASN A 491 -3.30 9.13 18.56
C ASN A 491 -4.07 8.94 17.25
N VAL A 492 -3.59 8.09 16.35
CA VAL A 492 -4.16 7.91 15.01
C VAL A 492 -5.07 6.69 15.00
N ASP A 493 -6.38 6.93 15.02
CA ASP A 493 -7.36 5.86 15.08
C ASP A 493 -7.54 5.14 13.74
N GLY A 494 -6.62 4.25 13.39
CA GLY A 494 -6.69 3.44 12.17
C GLY A 494 -6.10 4.13 10.95
N SER A 495 -6.05 3.42 9.84
CA SER A 495 -5.38 3.91 8.63
C SER A 495 -5.99 5.19 8.06
N LYS A 496 -5.12 6.06 7.53
CA LYS A 496 -5.49 7.34 6.92
C LYS A 496 -4.84 7.51 5.55
N ALA A 497 -5.56 8.08 4.60
CA ALA A 497 -4.97 8.77 3.45
C ALA A 497 -4.81 10.26 3.81
N LEU A 498 -3.61 10.80 3.60
CA LEU A 498 -3.29 12.20 3.88
C LEU A 498 -3.11 12.96 2.58
N TYR A 499 -4.01 13.90 2.31
CA TYR A 499 -4.00 14.75 1.12
C TYR A 499 -3.27 16.04 1.43
N VAL A 500 -2.23 16.37 0.67
CA VAL A 500 -1.42 17.57 0.86
C VAL A 500 -1.69 18.57 -0.26
N TYR A 501 -1.93 19.81 0.11
CA TYR A 501 -2.17 20.95 -0.77
C TYR A 501 -1.14 22.05 -0.45
N VAL A 502 -0.89 22.97 -1.38
CA VAL A 502 -0.06 24.16 -1.12
C VAL A 502 -0.75 25.42 -1.59
N SER A 503 -0.60 26.48 -0.80
CA SER A 503 -0.92 27.85 -1.22
C SER A 503 0.34 28.73 -1.20
N ASP A 504 0.33 29.80 -1.98
CA ASP A 504 1.36 30.83 -1.93
C ASP A 504 1.01 31.89 -0.86
N ALA A 505 1.91 32.13 0.09
CA ALA A 505 1.73 33.13 1.15
C ALA A 505 1.52 34.58 0.66
N GLY A 506 1.90 34.89 -0.59
CA GLY A 506 1.85 36.24 -1.16
C GLY A 506 0.58 36.55 -1.95
N ASP A 507 -0.11 35.53 -2.44
CA ASP A 507 -1.46 35.68 -2.98
C ASP A 507 -2.45 35.48 -1.84
N GLY A 508 -3.68 35.98 -1.98
CA GLY A 508 -4.74 35.55 -1.06
C GLY A 508 -4.81 34.03 -1.04
N ASP A 509 -5.47 33.47 -0.02
CA ASP A 509 -5.73 32.03 0.12
C ASP A 509 -6.72 31.53 -0.95
N ASP A 510 -6.31 31.69 -2.21
CA ASP A 510 -7.03 31.52 -3.45
C ASP A 510 -6.78 30.08 -3.93
N GLY A 511 -7.14 29.11 -3.08
CA GLY A 511 -7.28 27.70 -3.45
C GLY A 511 -6.02 27.05 -4.00
N GLY A 512 -5.18 26.54 -3.10
CA GLY A 512 -4.08 25.64 -3.45
C GLY A 512 -4.52 24.37 -4.18
N GLY A 513 -3.73 23.90 -5.14
CA GLY A 513 -3.93 22.62 -5.81
C GLY A 513 -3.49 21.43 -4.94
N LEU A 514 -4.08 20.24 -5.17
CA LEU A 514 -3.62 18.99 -4.57
C LEU A 514 -2.21 18.68 -5.11
N LEU A 515 -1.24 18.51 -4.21
CA LEU A 515 0.14 18.22 -4.56
C LEU A 515 0.45 16.73 -4.56
N GLY A 516 -0.20 15.97 -3.67
CA GLY A 516 -0.01 14.54 -3.59
C GLY A 516 -0.67 13.95 -2.35
N ILE A 517 -0.55 12.62 -2.26
CA ILE A 517 -1.18 11.82 -1.23
C ILE A 517 -0.10 10.95 -0.58
N THR A 518 -0.16 10.79 0.74
CA THR A 518 0.60 9.75 1.45
C THR A 518 -0.33 8.94 2.34
N SER A 519 0.16 7.80 2.80
CA SER A 519 -0.58 6.85 3.61
C SER A 519 -0.04 6.80 5.03
N LEU A 520 -0.95 6.68 5.98
CA LEU A 520 -0.67 6.08 7.28
C LEU A 520 -1.41 4.75 7.33
N PHE A 521 -0.68 3.63 7.23
CA PHE A 521 -1.24 2.31 7.46
C PHE A 521 -1.00 1.94 8.92
N VAL A 522 -1.98 2.26 9.76
CA VAL A 522 -1.83 2.25 11.23
C VAL A 522 -3.00 1.52 11.84
N LEU A 523 -2.75 0.87 12.97
CA LEU A 523 -3.77 0.20 13.75
C LEU A 523 -4.72 1.18 14.45
N PRO A 524 -6.01 0.83 14.60
CA PRO A 524 -6.96 1.59 15.42
C PRO A 524 -6.56 1.71 16.89
N THR A 525 -6.99 2.81 17.52
CA THR A 525 -6.60 3.26 18.87
C THR A 525 -7.75 3.30 19.87
N GLU A 526 -9.03 3.41 19.43
CA GLU A 526 -10.16 3.50 20.35
C GLU A 526 -10.66 2.11 20.81
N GLY A 527 -10.65 1.87 22.14
CA GLY A 527 -11.51 0.86 22.76
C GLY A 527 -11.01 -0.58 22.96
N THR A 528 -9.70 -0.93 22.89
CA THR A 528 -8.97 -2.02 23.64
C THR A 528 -7.75 -2.64 22.92
N VAL A 529 -6.98 -3.45 23.69
CA VAL A 529 -5.80 -4.28 23.37
C VAL A 529 -4.94 -3.73 22.24
N ARG A 530 -3.91 -2.97 22.64
CA ARG A 530 -2.92 -2.42 21.72
C ARG A 530 -2.08 -3.58 21.17
N CYS A 531 -1.85 -3.62 19.86
CA CYS A 531 -0.78 -4.47 19.35
C CYS A 531 0.53 -3.92 19.89
N ASP A 532 1.12 -4.65 20.83
CA ASP A 532 2.40 -4.33 21.44
C ASP A 532 3.48 -4.10 20.36
N ASN A 533 3.40 -4.81 19.23
CA ASN A 533 4.29 -4.58 18.10
C ASN A 533 4.27 -3.12 17.63
N CYS A 534 3.10 -2.64 17.20
CA CYS A 534 3.00 -1.34 16.55
C CYS A 534 3.01 -0.16 17.52
N VAL A 535 2.66 -0.36 18.79
CA VAL A 535 2.61 0.74 19.77
C VAL A 535 3.84 0.76 20.68
N LEU A 536 4.38 -0.39 21.10
CA LEU A 536 5.57 -0.42 21.96
C LEU A 536 6.86 -0.34 21.14
N ASN A 537 6.97 -1.11 20.06
CA ASN A 537 8.22 -1.17 19.30
C ASN A 537 8.34 -0.06 18.25
N SER A 538 7.21 0.47 17.77
CA SER A 538 7.20 1.54 16.76
C SER A 538 6.18 2.64 17.07
N PRO A 539 6.32 3.37 18.20
CA PRO A 539 5.30 4.29 18.71
C PRO A 539 4.99 5.48 17.80
N THR A 540 5.92 5.83 16.90
CA THR A 540 5.75 6.89 15.91
C THR A 540 5.93 6.35 14.49
N CYS A 541 5.41 7.08 13.51
CA CYS A 541 5.74 6.88 12.10
C CYS A 541 5.89 8.23 11.42
N SER A 542 6.62 8.25 10.31
CA SER A 542 6.68 9.40 9.42
C SER A 542 6.10 9.05 8.06
N ALA A 543 5.49 10.03 7.41
CA ALA A 543 4.92 9.88 6.08
C ALA A 543 5.28 11.08 5.21
N GLU A 544 5.58 10.85 3.93
CA GLU A 544 6.20 11.84 3.06
C GLU A 544 5.53 11.90 1.69
N VAL A 545 5.18 13.12 1.27
CA VAL A 545 4.76 13.45 -0.09
C VAL A 545 5.88 14.21 -0.78
N ASP A 546 6.33 13.74 -1.95
CA ASP A 546 7.22 14.51 -2.82
C ASP A 546 6.42 15.59 -3.53
N VAL A 547 6.68 16.85 -3.17
CA VAL A 547 5.98 18.03 -3.68
C VAL A 547 6.81 18.83 -4.68
N THR A 548 7.96 18.30 -5.11
CA THR A 548 8.95 19.03 -5.91
C THR A 548 8.39 19.56 -7.21
N GLU A 549 7.85 18.68 -8.05
CA GLU A 549 7.37 19.05 -9.38
C GLU A 549 6.11 19.91 -9.30
N ALA A 550 5.22 19.60 -8.35
CA ALA A 550 4.00 20.36 -8.17
C ALA A 550 4.25 21.80 -7.67
N LEU A 551 5.27 22.03 -6.83
CA LEU A 551 5.71 23.39 -6.47
C LEU A 551 6.35 24.13 -7.65
N LYS A 552 7.15 23.43 -8.46
CA LYS A 552 7.76 24.00 -9.69
C LYS A 552 6.69 24.41 -10.70
N GLU A 553 5.72 23.54 -10.97
CA GLU A 553 4.60 23.80 -11.88
C GLU A 553 3.74 24.97 -11.41
N ALA A 554 3.48 25.07 -10.11
CA ALA A 554 2.75 26.18 -9.52
C ALA A 554 3.56 27.50 -9.45
N GLY A 555 4.88 27.45 -9.70
CA GLY A 555 5.76 28.61 -9.58
C GLY A 555 5.92 29.14 -8.15
N ILE A 556 5.63 28.31 -7.14
CA ILE A 556 5.65 28.72 -5.73
C ILE A 556 7.03 28.43 -5.14
N PRO A 557 7.81 29.46 -4.76
CA PRO A 557 9.12 29.23 -4.17
C PRO A 557 8.99 28.69 -2.74
N ARG A 558 9.96 27.87 -2.31
CA ARG A 558 10.00 27.24 -0.97
C ARG A 558 9.67 28.21 0.18
N ALA A 559 10.22 29.42 0.16
CA ALA A 559 10.03 30.40 1.22
C ALA A 559 8.60 30.96 1.33
N ARG A 560 7.77 30.76 0.29
CA ARG A 560 6.37 31.21 0.23
C ARG A 560 5.38 30.05 0.26
N ALA A 561 5.85 28.80 0.18
CA ALA A 561 5.00 27.62 0.20
C ALA A 561 4.38 27.42 1.59
N VAL A 562 3.05 27.41 1.64
CA VAL A 562 2.29 27.07 2.85
C VAL A 562 1.55 25.76 2.61
N LEU A 563 1.91 24.73 3.36
CA LEU A 563 1.30 23.41 3.27
C LEU A 563 -0.04 23.37 4.03
N HIS A 564 -1.04 22.78 3.39
CA HIS A 564 -2.32 22.42 4.00
C HIS A 564 -2.53 20.92 3.84
N ALA A 565 -3.23 20.29 4.77
CA ALA A 565 -3.53 18.87 4.64
C ALA A 565 -4.87 18.46 5.26
N LEU A 566 -5.40 17.37 4.72
CA LEU A 566 -6.66 16.73 5.09
C LEU A 566 -6.41 15.23 5.28
N ALA A 567 -7.11 14.63 6.22
CA ALA A 567 -7.10 13.18 6.40
C ALA A 567 -8.40 12.58 5.87
N PHE A 568 -8.31 11.38 5.31
CA PHE A 568 -9.44 10.53 4.94
C PHE A 568 -9.31 9.20 5.67
N ASP A 569 -10.32 8.86 6.45
CA ASP A 569 -10.33 7.64 7.24
C ASP A 569 -10.81 6.45 6.44
N ILE A 570 -10.01 5.39 6.44
CA ILE A 570 -10.24 4.23 5.58
C ILE A 570 -11.31 3.30 6.14
N ALA A 571 -11.52 3.27 7.45
CA ALA A 571 -12.55 2.41 8.03
C ALA A 571 -13.95 3.01 7.80
N THR A 572 -14.12 4.29 8.08
CA THR A 572 -15.38 5.03 7.99
C THR A 572 -15.65 5.62 6.61
N GLN A 573 -14.63 5.70 5.76
CA GLN A 573 -14.69 6.32 4.43
C GLN A 573 -15.10 7.80 4.49
N THR A 574 -14.64 8.52 5.51
CA THR A 574 -14.96 9.93 5.74
C THR A 574 -13.73 10.82 5.76
N ALA A 575 -13.87 12.03 5.23
CA ALA A 575 -12.84 13.05 5.33
C ALA A 575 -12.90 13.77 6.69
N MET A 576 -11.75 14.20 7.20
CA MET A 576 -11.62 14.83 8.52
C MET A 576 -10.43 15.78 8.59
N THR A 577 -10.41 16.64 9.62
CA THR A 577 -9.25 17.48 9.91
C THR A 577 -8.09 16.66 10.48
N LEU A 578 -6.87 17.18 10.41
CA LEU A 578 -5.70 16.53 11.01
C LEU A 578 -5.83 16.40 12.54
N GLU A 579 -6.45 17.39 13.19
CA GLU A 579 -6.75 17.35 14.62
C GLU A 579 -7.69 16.19 14.96
N GLN A 580 -8.76 15.98 14.18
CA GLN A 580 -9.66 14.85 14.34
C GLN A 580 -8.97 13.51 14.07
N ALA A 581 -8.02 13.48 13.13
CA ALA A 581 -7.25 12.29 12.80
C ALA A 581 -6.11 11.99 13.80
N GLY A 582 -5.82 12.89 14.74
CA GLY A 582 -4.68 12.78 15.64
C GLY A 582 -3.31 12.92 14.96
N VAL A 583 -3.27 13.57 13.79
CA VAL A 583 -2.06 13.72 12.95
C VAL A 583 -1.54 15.16 13.08
N PRO A 584 -0.24 15.39 13.30
CA PRO A 584 0.35 16.73 13.27
C PRO A 584 0.35 17.32 11.84
N PRO A 585 0.39 18.65 11.68
CA PRO A 585 0.53 19.26 10.35
C PRO A 585 1.87 18.89 9.71
N PRO A 586 1.95 18.80 8.36
CA PRO A 586 3.19 18.47 7.68
C PRO A 586 4.15 19.66 7.64
N GLU A 587 5.44 19.36 7.62
CA GLU A 587 6.52 20.32 7.46
C GLU A 587 7.20 20.16 6.10
N LEU A 588 7.65 21.27 5.52
CA LEU A 588 8.39 21.25 4.28
C LEU A 588 9.87 20.94 4.57
N SER A 589 10.31 19.73 4.26
CA SER A 589 11.70 19.28 4.45
C SER A 589 12.43 19.17 3.10
N SER A 590 13.75 19.03 3.18
CA SER A 590 14.58 18.49 2.10
C SER A 590 15.20 17.21 2.66
N PRO A 591 15.45 16.16 1.86
CA PRO A 591 16.15 14.99 2.35
C PRO A 591 17.48 15.42 2.94
N THR A 592 17.77 14.98 4.16
CA THR A 592 19.09 15.14 4.73
C THR A 592 20.08 14.41 3.80
N PRO A 593 21.08 15.09 3.20
CA PRO A 593 22.00 14.43 2.28
C PRO A 593 22.71 13.30 3.02
N VAL A 594 22.51 12.06 2.54
CA VAL A 594 23.28 10.91 2.97
C VAL A 594 24.67 11.11 2.38
N PHE A 595 25.63 11.60 3.18
CA PHE A 595 27.03 11.55 2.79
C PHE A 595 27.44 10.07 2.81
N SER A 596 27.48 9.45 1.64
CA SER A 596 28.20 8.19 1.44
C SER A 596 29.70 8.48 1.64
N PHE A 597 30.19 8.37 2.87
CA PHE A 597 31.63 8.32 3.09
C PHE A 597 32.13 7.01 2.49
N GLN A 598 32.70 7.06 1.29
CA GLN A 598 33.69 6.08 0.86
C GLN A 598 34.95 6.26 1.71
N GLY A 599 34.88 5.86 2.98
CA GLY A 599 36.02 5.76 3.86
C GLY A 599 36.79 4.48 3.54
N GLY A 600 37.96 4.62 2.92
CA GLY A 600 38.92 3.52 2.81
C GLY A 600 39.27 2.94 4.19
N PRO A 601 39.76 1.69 4.25
CA PRO A 601 39.95 0.99 5.52
C PRO A 601 41.03 1.67 6.36
N GLY A 602 40.62 2.30 7.46
CA GLY A 602 41.54 2.77 8.51
C GLY A 602 41.27 4.16 9.06
N SER A 603 40.14 4.36 9.76
CA SER A 603 40.06 5.34 10.84
C SER A 603 38.84 5.06 11.72
N GLU A 604 39.08 4.46 12.90
CA GLU A 604 38.13 4.47 14.00
C GLU A 604 37.94 5.92 14.48
N LEU A 605 36.72 6.45 14.40
CA LEU A 605 36.28 7.57 15.22
C LEU A 605 34.84 7.30 15.64
N ALA A 606 34.63 7.22 16.95
CA ALA A 606 33.38 6.94 17.61
C ALA A 606 32.31 7.99 17.23
N CYS A 607 31.13 7.51 16.84
CA CYS A 607 29.95 8.35 16.64
C CYS A 607 29.21 8.44 17.98
N GLU A 608 29.52 9.46 18.77
CA GLU A 608 28.67 9.87 19.89
C GLU A 608 27.52 10.77 19.37
N SER A 609 26.34 10.49 19.92
CA SER A 609 25.07 11.19 19.75
C SER A 609 25.18 12.71 19.57
N VAL A 610 24.73 13.23 18.43
CA VAL A 610 24.39 14.66 18.32
C VAL A 610 22.92 14.82 18.67
N GLY A 611 22.69 14.99 19.96
CA GLY A 611 21.44 15.53 20.48
C GLY A 611 21.32 17.01 20.13
N VAL A 612 20.08 17.42 19.93
CA VAL A 612 19.59 18.79 19.87
C VAL A 612 20.30 19.67 20.91
N LEU A 613 20.95 20.75 20.46
CA LEU A 613 21.39 21.83 21.35
C LEU A 613 20.73 23.14 20.94
N ASP A 614 19.89 23.61 21.86
CA ASP A 614 19.15 24.83 21.85
C ASP A 614 20.02 26.09 21.68
N TYR A 615 19.45 27.05 20.96
CA TYR A 615 19.80 28.46 20.98
C TYR A 615 19.89 28.98 22.42
N TRP A 616 21.02 29.55 22.85
CA TRP A 616 21.11 30.83 23.59
C TRP A 616 22.59 31.21 23.82
N GLY A 617 22.97 32.39 23.32
CA GLY A 617 23.99 33.26 23.93
C GLY A 617 25.47 32.99 23.62
N LEU A 618 26.05 33.81 22.73
CA LEU A 618 27.08 34.79 23.11
C LEU A 618 27.57 35.57 21.88
N ALA A 619 27.29 36.87 21.93
CA ALA A 619 28.06 37.89 21.22
C ALA A 619 29.50 37.96 21.79
N PHE A 620 30.39 38.58 21.01
CA PHE A 620 31.79 38.96 21.30
C PHE A 620 32.87 37.89 21.06
N LEU A 621 33.55 37.93 19.90
CA LEU A 621 34.81 38.67 19.69
C LEU A 621 35.49 38.34 18.32
N PHE A 622 35.94 39.41 17.64
CA PHE A 622 36.80 39.52 16.45
C PHE A 622 36.24 38.97 15.13
N ASN A 623 35.94 39.78 14.11
CA ASN A 623 36.69 40.94 13.57
C ASN A 623 35.76 42.08 13.14
#